data_AF-A0A969GX79-F1
#
_entry.id   AF-A0A969GX79-F1
#
_cell.length_a   1.000
_cell.length_b   1.000
_cell.length_c   1.000
_cell.angle_alpha   90.00
_cell.angle_beta   90.00
_cell.angle_gamma   90.00
#
_symmetry.space_group_name_H-M   'P 1'
#
loop_
_entity.id
_entity.type
_entity.pdbx_description
1 polymer ?
#
loop_
_entity_poly.entity_id
_entity_poly.type
_entity_poly.pdbx_seq_one_letter_code
_entity_poly.pdbx_strand_id
1 'polypeptide(L)'
;MVEKLKDVVLDEEEQIEDESSVDDVVAPIRYDISSYGADYDVEGLVKRLNRNDILVPRFQRNYVWNQAEASRFIESLLLGLPVPSIFLARESESNKLLVIDGQQRLKTLQFFYSGYFNPQEKEEKRKVFKLIKVQPEFDGLTYETLPEKIRLS
;
A
#
# COMPACT_ATOMS: atom_id res chain seq x y z
N MET A 1 -15.75 -82.47 17.92
CA MET A 1 -15.97 -83.28 16.70
C MET A 1 -16.00 -82.31 15.53
N VAL A 2 -15.12 -82.54 14.55
CA VAL A 2 -15.11 -81.98 13.19
C VAL A 2 -16.53 -82.07 12.56
N GLU A 3 -17.00 -81.25 11.60
CA GLU A 3 -16.41 -80.98 10.28
C GLU A 3 -17.30 -79.98 9.45
N LYS A 4 -16.63 -79.10 8.68
CA LYS A 4 -16.92 -78.53 7.32
C LYS A 4 -18.30 -77.96 6.88
N LEU A 5 -18.27 -76.65 6.59
CA LEU A 5 -18.47 -75.95 5.29
C LEU A 5 -19.38 -76.56 4.21
N LYS A 6 -20.26 -75.69 3.65
CA LYS A 6 -20.51 -75.58 2.20
C LYS A 6 -20.68 -74.12 1.79
N ASP A 7 -19.86 -73.73 0.81
CA ASP A 7 -19.86 -72.46 0.09
C ASP A 7 -21.13 -72.24 -0.75
N VAL A 8 -21.55 -70.98 -0.91
CA VAL A 8 -22.23 -70.48 -2.11
C VAL A 8 -21.65 -69.11 -2.46
N VAL A 9 -21.27 -68.99 -3.71
CA VAL A 9 -20.51 -67.90 -4.35
C VAL A 9 -21.43 -66.71 -4.70
N LEU A 10 -20.76 -65.56 -4.78
CA LEU A 10 -21.14 -64.20 -5.16
C LEU A 10 -21.95 -64.06 -6.45
N ASP A 11 -22.80 -63.03 -6.50
CA ASP A 11 -23.08 -62.09 -7.61
C ASP A 11 -24.15 -61.12 -7.04
N GLU A 12 -24.12 -59.79 -7.15
CA GLU A 12 -23.92 -58.94 -8.33
C GLU A 12 -23.24 -57.62 -7.92
N GLU A 13 -22.31 -57.15 -8.75
CA GLU A 13 -21.72 -55.80 -8.65
C GLU A 13 -22.78 -54.75 -9.04
N GLU A 14 -23.36 -54.07 -8.06
CA GLU A 14 -24.14 -52.86 -8.30
C GLU A 14 -23.15 -51.71 -8.59
N GLN A 15 -22.90 -51.46 -9.88
CA GLN A 15 -22.15 -50.28 -10.33
C GLN A 15 -22.98 -49.04 -10.03
N ILE A 16 -22.63 -48.33 -8.96
CA ILE A 16 -23.07 -46.96 -8.73
C ILE A 16 -22.29 -46.09 -9.70
N GLU A 17 -22.92 -45.61 -10.77
CA GLU A 17 -22.36 -44.55 -11.61
C GLU A 17 -22.25 -43.27 -10.76
N ASP A 18 -21.02 -42.89 -10.43
CA ASP A 18 -20.69 -41.64 -9.77
C ASP A 18 -20.80 -40.50 -10.81
N GLU A 19 -21.96 -39.83 -10.86
CA GLU A 19 -22.22 -38.63 -11.70
C GLU A 19 -21.40 -37.39 -11.26
N SER A 20 -20.24 -37.54 -10.60
CA SER A 20 -19.41 -36.39 -10.17
C SER A 20 -18.36 -35.94 -11.18
N SER A 21 -18.30 -36.51 -12.39
CA SER A 21 -17.38 -36.03 -13.43
C SER A 21 -18.02 -34.96 -14.34
N VAL A 22 -18.51 -33.87 -13.76
CA VAL A 22 -18.48 -32.59 -14.45
C VAL A 22 -17.25 -31.88 -13.91
N ASP A 23 -16.11 -32.21 -14.51
CA ASP A 23 -14.86 -31.51 -14.29
C ASP A 23 -15.10 -30.08 -14.80
N ASP A 24 -15.59 -29.20 -13.91
CA ASP A 24 -15.68 -27.76 -14.12
C ASP A 24 -14.24 -27.28 -14.31
N VAL A 25 -13.73 -27.43 -15.53
CA VAL A 25 -12.48 -26.85 -16.00
C VAL A 25 -12.66 -25.33 -15.97
N VAL A 26 -12.46 -24.75 -14.79
CA VAL A 26 -12.32 -23.31 -14.62
C VAL A 26 -11.07 -22.94 -15.39
N ALA A 27 -11.25 -22.41 -16.60
CA ALA A 27 -10.15 -21.90 -17.40
C ALA A 27 -9.32 -20.96 -16.52
N PRO A 28 -7.99 -21.15 -16.41
CA PRO A 28 -7.18 -20.32 -15.54
C PRO A 28 -7.28 -18.88 -16.02
N ILE A 29 -7.89 -18.02 -15.21
CA ILE A 29 -7.94 -16.59 -15.46
C ILE A 29 -6.50 -16.09 -15.43
N ARG A 30 -5.94 -15.81 -16.61
CA ARG A 30 -4.62 -15.19 -16.73
C ARG A 30 -4.78 -13.68 -16.54
N TYR A 31 -4.36 -13.18 -15.38
CA TYR A 31 -4.26 -11.74 -15.15
C TYR A 31 -3.00 -11.22 -15.85
N ASP A 32 -3.15 -10.27 -16.77
CA ASP A 32 -2.03 -9.54 -17.38
C ASP A 32 -1.59 -8.42 -16.44
N ILE A 33 -0.67 -8.72 -15.52
CA ILE A 33 -0.14 -7.76 -14.54
C ILE A 33 1.33 -7.49 -14.87
N SER A 34 1.62 -6.28 -15.36
CA SER A 34 2.99 -5.79 -15.53
C SER A 34 3.42 -4.95 -14.33
N SER A 35 4.57 -5.25 -13.73
CA SER A 35 5.18 -4.44 -12.65
C SER A 35 6.56 -3.94 -13.06
N TYR A 36 6.88 -2.68 -12.75
CA TYR A 36 8.20 -2.09 -12.98
C TYR A 36 8.56 -1.14 -11.83
N GLY A 37 9.86 -0.98 -11.56
CA GLY A 37 10.37 0.01 -10.63
C GLY A 37 10.38 1.41 -11.27
N ALA A 38 10.00 2.43 -10.51
CA ALA A 38 10.08 3.83 -10.94
C ALA A 38 10.75 4.66 -9.84
N ASP A 39 11.86 5.31 -10.20
CA ASP A 39 12.59 6.19 -9.29
C ASP A 39 12.06 7.62 -9.46
N TYR A 40 11.15 8.00 -8.58
CA TYR A 40 10.69 9.38 -8.45
C TYR A 40 11.45 10.07 -7.33
N ASP A 41 11.92 11.30 -7.59
CA ASP A 41 12.36 12.20 -6.53
C ASP A 41 11.18 12.63 -5.64
N VAL A 42 11.50 13.18 -4.46
CA VAL A 42 10.46 13.48 -3.47
C VAL A 42 9.58 14.63 -3.95
N GLU A 43 10.16 15.67 -4.54
CA GLU A 43 9.42 16.81 -5.03
C GLU A 43 8.49 16.39 -6.18
N GLY A 44 8.92 15.50 -7.07
CA GLY A 44 8.14 14.95 -8.17
C GLY A 44 6.94 14.14 -7.68
N LEU A 45 7.10 13.32 -6.64
CA LEU A 45 5.98 12.65 -5.98
C LEU A 45 4.97 13.66 -5.42
N VAL A 46 5.45 14.69 -4.72
CA VAL A 46 4.60 15.74 -4.13
C VAL A 46 3.88 16.54 -5.23
N LYS A 47 4.56 16.92 -6.31
CA LYS A 47 3.97 17.60 -7.47
C LYS A 47 2.85 16.75 -8.10
N ARG A 48 3.08 15.46 -8.29
CA ARG A 48 2.07 14.53 -8.83
C ARG A 48 0.86 14.38 -7.91
N LEU A 49 1.07 14.32 -6.59
CA LEU A 49 -0.03 14.31 -5.60
C LEU A 49 -0.85 15.60 -5.69
N ASN A 50 -0.19 16.76 -5.76
CA ASN A 50 -0.86 18.07 -5.79
C ASN A 50 -1.63 18.30 -7.11
N ARG A 51 -1.18 17.73 -8.22
CA ARG A 51 -1.88 17.77 -9.51
C ARG A 51 -2.99 16.72 -9.66
N ASN A 52 -3.19 15.85 -8.67
CA ASN A 52 -4.09 14.69 -8.76
C ASN A 52 -3.71 13.68 -9.86
N ASP A 53 -2.42 13.59 -10.18
CA ASP A 53 -1.85 12.52 -11.03
C ASP A 53 -1.70 11.20 -10.24
N ILE A 54 -1.44 11.32 -8.94
CA ILE A 54 -1.49 10.21 -7.97
C ILE A 54 -2.73 10.38 -7.10
N LEU A 55 -3.60 9.37 -7.07
CA LEU A 55 -4.85 9.37 -6.35
C LEU A 55 -4.84 8.36 -5.21
N VAL A 56 -5.35 8.78 -4.05
CA VAL A 56 -5.64 7.89 -2.93
C VAL A 56 -7.09 7.40 -3.10
N PRO A 57 -7.33 6.09 -3.28
CA PRO A 57 -8.68 5.56 -3.41
C PRO A 57 -9.55 5.85 -2.19
N ARG A 58 -10.86 6.08 -2.40
CA ARG A 58 -11.80 6.46 -1.33
C ARG A 58 -11.99 5.40 -0.24
N PHE A 59 -11.76 4.13 -0.56
CA PHE A 59 -11.86 3.02 0.39
C PHE A 59 -10.63 2.88 1.30
N GLN A 60 -9.54 3.61 1.03
CA GLN A 60 -8.38 3.61 1.92
C GLN A 60 -8.74 4.32 3.24
N ARG A 61 -8.12 3.86 4.33
CA ARG A 61 -8.30 4.49 5.64
C ARG A 61 -7.84 5.94 5.62
N ASN A 62 -8.35 6.75 6.54
CA ASN A 62 -7.87 8.11 6.75
C ASN A 62 -6.39 8.13 7.18
N TYR A 63 -5.79 9.31 7.13
CA TYR A 63 -4.46 9.52 7.69
C TYR A 63 -4.49 9.30 9.21
N VAL A 64 -3.64 8.41 9.73
CA VAL A 64 -3.64 8.00 11.15
C VAL A 64 -2.34 8.24 11.87
N TRP A 65 -1.26 8.59 11.15
CA TRP A 65 0.00 8.93 11.81
C TRP A 65 -0.13 10.21 12.62
N ASN A 66 0.36 10.17 13.85
CA ASN A 66 0.57 11.37 14.64
C ASN A 66 1.81 12.13 14.12
N GLN A 67 2.00 13.36 14.60
CA GLN A 67 3.07 14.21 14.12
C GLN A 67 4.47 13.67 14.44
N ALA A 68 4.64 12.89 15.50
CA ALA A 68 5.94 12.28 15.82
C ALA A 68 6.26 11.12 14.86
N GLU A 69 5.28 10.28 14.51
CA GLU A 69 5.45 9.22 13.50
C GLU A 69 5.80 9.82 12.14
N ALA A 70 5.07 10.86 11.74
CA ALA A 70 5.34 11.60 10.51
C ALA A 70 6.74 12.26 10.53
N SER A 71 7.15 12.82 11.66
CA SER A 71 8.47 13.46 11.82
C SER A 71 9.60 12.45 11.68
N ARG A 72 9.49 11.25 12.26
CA ARG A 72 10.49 10.19 12.11
C ARG A 72 10.62 9.68 10.68
N PHE A 73 9.52 9.63 9.95
CA PHE A 73 9.57 9.31 8.52
C PHE A 73 10.35 10.38 7.74
N ILE A 74 10.07 11.66 7.97
CA ILE A 74 10.84 12.75 7.33
C ILE A 74 12.32 12.69 7.74
N GLU A 75 12.61 12.50 9.03
CA GLU A 75 13.98 12.33 9.53
C GLU A 75 14.71 11.18 8.82
N SER A 76 14.04 10.03 8.61
CA SER A 76 14.63 8.91 7.88
C SER A 76 15.06 9.31 6.47
N LEU A 77 14.25 10.12 5.78
CA LEU A 77 14.59 10.63 4.45
C LEU A 77 15.75 11.64 4.50
N LEU A 78 15.75 12.56 5.48
CA LEU A 78 16.82 13.54 5.66
C LEU A 78 18.18 12.90 5.96
N LEU A 79 18.16 11.76 6.65
CA LEU A 79 19.36 10.96 6.96
C LEU A 79 19.78 10.02 5.82
N GLY A 80 18.99 9.92 4.74
CA GLY A 80 19.25 8.99 3.64
C GLY A 80 19.06 7.52 4.03
N LEU A 81 18.25 7.24 5.07
CA LEU A 81 17.95 5.87 5.46
C LEU A 81 16.96 5.23 4.48
N PRO A 82 17.08 3.92 4.21
CA PRO A 82 16.13 3.22 3.37
C PRO A 82 14.75 3.19 4.02
N VAL A 83 13.72 3.52 3.24
CA VAL A 83 12.31 3.40 3.64
C VAL A 83 11.61 2.37 2.76
N PRO A 84 10.51 1.75 3.23
CA PRO A 84 9.75 0.82 2.40
C PRO A 84 9.29 1.48 1.09
N SER A 85 9.12 0.69 0.04
CA SER A 85 8.67 1.15 -1.28
C SER A 85 7.19 1.56 -1.29
N ILE A 86 6.83 2.46 -2.20
CA ILE A 86 5.44 2.89 -2.44
C ILE A 86 4.92 2.10 -3.64
N PHE A 87 3.71 1.54 -3.52
CA PHE A 87 3.10 0.76 -4.59
C PHE A 87 1.96 1.54 -5.22
N LEU A 88 2.06 1.74 -6.53
CA LEU A 88 1.10 2.47 -7.34
C LEU A 88 0.59 1.57 -8.46
N ALA A 89 -0.72 1.58 -8.71
CA ALA A 89 -1.33 0.93 -9.86
C ALA A 89 -1.66 1.98 -10.93
N ARG A 90 -1.31 1.71 -12.18
CA ARG A 90 -1.69 2.59 -13.30
C ARG A 90 -3.11 2.27 -13.73
N GLU A 91 -3.98 3.28 -13.72
CA GLU A 91 -5.32 3.17 -14.30
C GLU A 91 -5.23 3.27 -15.83
N SER A 92 -5.86 2.32 -16.53
CA SER A 92 -5.76 2.17 -17.99
C SER A 92 -6.38 3.32 -18.78
N GLU A 93 -7.48 3.89 -18.29
CA GLU A 93 -8.24 4.91 -19.02
C GLU A 93 -7.68 6.32 -18.83
N SER A 94 -7.31 6.68 -17.59
CA SER A 94 -6.88 8.04 -17.26
C SER A 94 -5.37 8.24 -17.17
N ASN A 95 -4.59 7.15 -17.24
CA ASN A 95 -3.15 7.12 -16.96
C ASN A 95 -2.75 7.60 -15.54
N LYS A 96 -3.72 7.80 -14.64
CA LYS A 96 -3.45 8.16 -13.24
C LYS A 96 -2.88 6.98 -12.47
N LEU A 97 -2.22 7.30 -11.36
CA LEU A 97 -1.61 6.34 -10.46
C LEU A 97 -2.45 6.21 -9.19
N LEU A 98 -3.04 5.05 -8.96
CA LEU A 98 -3.78 4.74 -7.75
C LEU A 98 -2.83 4.22 -6.67
N VAL A 99 -2.92 4.79 -5.47
CA VAL A 99 -2.13 4.31 -4.32
C VAL A 99 -2.66 2.97 -3.84
N ILE A 100 -1.80 1.95 -3.90
CA ILE A 100 -2.06 0.61 -3.35
C ILE A 100 -1.48 0.51 -1.93
N ASP A 101 -0.23 0.96 -1.75
CA ASP A 101 0.45 1.08 -0.46
C ASP A 101 1.29 2.36 -0.41
N GLY A 102 1.61 2.85 0.80
CA GLY A 102 2.43 4.03 1.01
C GLY A 102 1.65 5.33 1.20
N GLN A 103 0.32 5.26 1.34
CA GLN A 103 -0.55 6.42 1.54
C GLN A 103 -0.07 7.35 2.66
N GLN A 104 0.28 6.82 3.84
CA GLN A 104 0.70 7.63 4.98
C GLN A 104 2.03 8.34 4.70
N ARG A 105 2.96 7.68 3.99
CA ARG A 105 4.24 8.25 3.56
C ARG A 105 4.02 9.38 2.54
N LEU A 106 3.25 9.12 1.49
CA LEU A 106 2.90 10.11 0.46
C LEU A 106 2.19 11.34 1.05
N LYS A 107 1.21 11.12 1.94
CA LYS A 107 0.52 12.23 2.62
C LYS A 107 1.45 13.00 3.55
N THR A 108 2.35 12.33 4.26
CA THR A 108 3.35 13.00 5.09
C THR A 108 4.24 13.92 4.27
N LEU A 109 4.73 13.48 3.11
CA LEU A 109 5.50 14.32 2.19
C LEU A 109 4.68 15.54 1.74
N GLN A 110 3.44 15.32 1.29
CA GLN A 110 2.54 16.39 0.87
C GLN A 110 2.32 17.41 2.00
N PHE A 111 2.08 16.96 3.22
CA PHE A 111 1.86 17.81 4.38
C PHE A 111 3.11 18.60 4.75
N PHE A 112 4.27 17.95 4.77
CA PHE A 112 5.53 18.58 5.13
C PHE A 112 5.89 19.70 4.14
N TYR A 113 5.78 19.45 2.83
CA TYR A 113 5.97 20.46 1.79
C TYR A 113 4.94 21.60 1.87
N SER A 114 3.71 21.30 2.25
CA SER A 114 2.66 22.32 2.42
C SER A 114 2.87 23.20 3.65
N GLY A 115 3.74 22.80 4.59
CA GLY A 115 3.97 23.46 5.87
C GLY A 115 2.90 23.19 6.93
N TYR A 116 1.84 22.42 6.62
CA TYR A 116 0.73 22.15 7.53
C TYR A 116 0.54 20.65 7.79
N PHE A 117 0.42 20.27 9.05
CA PHE A 117 0.26 18.88 9.46
C PHE A 117 -1.21 18.45 9.37
N ASN A 118 -1.50 17.48 8.51
CA ASN A 118 -2.82 16.86 8.30
C ASN A 118 -4.00 17.86 8.30
N PRO A 119 -3.95 18.93 7.47
CA PRO A 119 -4.96 19.98 7.48
C PRO A 119 -6.35 19.41 7.16
N GLN A 120 -7.32 19.69 8.02
CA GLN A 120 -8.72 19.35 7.77
C GLN A 120 -9.46 20.56 7.19
N GLU A 121 -10.39 20.33 6.26
CA GLU A 121 -11.14 21.41 5.60
C GLU A 121 -11.94 22.29 6.58
N LYS A 122 -12.33 21.73 7.73
CA LYS A 122 -13.18 22.39 8.74
C LYS A 122 -12.39 23.07 9.87
N GLU A 123 -11.06 23.05 9.83
CA GLU A 123 -10.24 23.64 10.88
C GLU A 123 -9.91 25.11 10.58
N GLU A 124 -10.33 26.02 11.46
CA GLU A 124 -10.02 27.46 11.35
C GLU A 124 -8.52 27.75 11.49
N LYS A 125 -7.80 26.93 12.26
CA LYS A 125 -6.37 27.07 12.51
C LYS A 125 -5.63 25.83 12.03
N ARG A 126 -4.82 26.00 11.00
CA ARG A 126 -3.96 24.92 10.50
C ARG A 126 -2.77 24.71 11.44
N LYS A 127 -2.54 23.45 11.82
CA LYS A 127 -1.36 23.09 12.61
C LYS A 127 -0.11 23.13 11.73
N VAL A 128 0.91 23.87 12.13
CA VAL A 128 2.20 23.90 11.42
C VAL A 128 2.89 22.54 11.52
N PHE A 129 3.40 22.04 10.40
CA PHE A 129 4.25 20.86 10.35
C PHE A 129 5.69 21.25 10.66
N LYS A 130 6.01 21.23 11.96
CA LYS A 130 7.39 21.17 12.46
C LYS A 130 7.75 19.74 12.85
N LEU A 131 9.01 19.38 12.70
CA LEU A 131 9.51 18.09 13.16
C LEU A 131 9.53 18.05 14.69
N ILE A 132 9.13 16.92 15.27
CA ILE A 132 9.12 16.71 16.73
C ILE A 132 9.60 15.30 17.06
N LYS A 133 10.27 15.15 18.22
CA LYS A 133 10.77 13.83 18.70
C LYS A 133 11.72 13.17 17.70
N VAL A 134 12.56 13.99 17.07
CA VAL A 134 13.64 13.63 16.14
C VAL A 134 14.98 14.10 16.72
N GLN A 135 16.07 13.88 16.02
CA GLN A 135 17.39 14.35 16.42
C GLN A 135 17.43 15.88 16.62
N PRO A 136 18.24 16.38 17.57
CA PRO A 136 18.26 17.80 17.94
C PRO A 136 18.50 18.78 16.79
N GLU A 137 19.26 18.39 15.77
CA GLU A 137 19.51 19.22 14.59
C GLU A 137 18.28 19.43 13.70
N PHE A 138 17.26 18.58 13.83
CA PHE A 138 16.02 18.65 13.04
C PHE A 138 14.80 19.08 13.87
N ASP A 139 14.86 18.95 15.20
CA ASP A 139 13.72 19.24 16.07
C ASP A 139 13.26 20.70 15.94
N GLY A 140 11.97 20.88 15.72
CA GLY A 140 11.34 22.18 15.50
C GLY A 140 11.47 22.76 14.09
N LEU A 141 12.27 22.16 13.18
CA LEU A 141 12.38 22.63 11.80
C LEU A 141 11.11 22.33 10.99
N THR A 142 10.79 23.22 10.05
CA THR A 142 9.77 23.04 9.02
C THR A 142 10.45 22.86 7.68
N TYR A 143 9.68 22.55 6.63
CA TYR A 143 10.24 22.46 5.28
C TYR A 143 10.95 23.76 4.85
N GLU A 144 10.38 24.92 5.20
CA GLU A 144 10.96 26.23 4.88
C GLU A 144 12.24 26.53 5.67
N THR A 145 12.31 26.11 6.94
CA THR A 145 13.47 26.39 7.79
C THR A 145 14.59 25.35 7.69
N LEU A 146 14.37 24.24 6.98
CA LEU A 146 15.42 23.28 6.67
C LEU A 146 16.56 23.94 5.85
N PRO A 147 17.83 23.62 6.14
CA PRO A 147 18.95 24.03 5.30
C PRO A 147 18.78 23.53 3.86
N GLU A 148 19.00 24.39 2.87
CA GLU A 148 18.76 24.08 1.45
C GLU A 148 19.46 22.80 0.98
N LYS A 149 20.70 22.58 1.43
CA LYS A 149 21.51 21.40 1.09
C LYS A 149 20.90 20.05 1.48
N ILE A 150 19.96 20.02 2.42
CA ILE A 150 19.29 18.80 2.87
C ILE A 150 17.78 18.84 2.63
N ARG A 151 17.26 19.88 1.98
CA ARG A 151 15.85 19.88 1.57
C ARG A 151 15.65 18.74 0.57
N LEU A 152 14.57 18.00 0.77
CA LEU A 152 14.18 16.93 -0.14
C LEU A 152 13.90 17.57 -1.51
N SER A 153 14.70 17.22 -2.52
CA SER A 153 14.44 17.49 -3.93
C SER A 153 13.81 16.26 -4.55
#